data_AF-A0A847V715-F1
#
_entry.id   AF-A0A847V715-F1
#
_cell.length_a   1.000
_cell.length_b   1.000
_cell.length_c   1.000
_cell.angle_alpha   90.00
_cell.angle_beta   90.00
_cell.angle_gamma   90.00
#
_symmetry.space_group_name_H-M   'P 1'
#
loop_
_entity.id
_entity.type
_entity.pdbx_description
1 polymer ?
#
loop_
_entity_poly.entity_id
_entity_poly.type
_entity_poly.pdbx_seq_one_letter_code
_entity_poly.pdbx_strand_id
1 'polypeptide(L)'
;MDDPFEAHAAEYDRWFEEHPAEFRAELARVRRMLPAPGPRTVEVGAGSGRFAAALGVPLGIEPSRALGRMARERGVEVVRGRAEALPLRDGTCPGVLMVTVICFLGDPAPALREARRVLEPGGILVLAFIERGGAIERMYAAREGKRRFLSRARFYSADEVSALLRTAGLVPLEVDARGGFCVIAAGRA
;
A
#
# COMPACT_ATOMS: atom_id res chain seq x y z
N MET A 1 6.56 16.36 14.86
CA MET A 1 6.15 15.02 15.33
C MET A 1 6.97 14.03 14.51
N ASP A 2 7.83 13.25 15.15
CA ASP A 2 8.72 12.34 14.43
C ASP A 2 7.91 11.22 13.76
N ASP A 3 7.91 11.24 12.44
CA ASP A 3 7.43 10.16 11.60
C ASP A 3 8.47 9.02 11.66
N PRO A 4 8.14 7.84 12.24
CA PRO A 4 9.09 6.75 12.36
C PRO A 4 9.59 6.27 10.99
N PHE A 5 8.80 6.43 9.93
CA PHE A 5 9.18 6.05 8.56
C PHE A 5 10.23 7.00 7.96
N GLU A 6 10.32 8.24 8.41
CA GLU A 6 11.42 9.15 8.05
C GLU A 6 12.66 8.88 8.91
N ALA A 7 12.48 8.78 10.23
CA ALA A 7 13.59 8.66 11.18
C ALA A 7 14.30 7.30 11.14
N HIS A 8 13.58 6.23 10.76
CA HIS A 8 14.06 4.84 10.81
C HIS A 8 13.87 4.11 9.47
N ALA A 9 13.95 4.83 8.35
CA ALA A 9 13.76 4.28 7.00
C ALA A 9 14.62 3.02 6.71
N ALA A 10 15.90 3.03 7.12
CA ALA A 10 16.79 1.90 6.90
C ALA A 10 16.41 0.66 7.73
N GLU A 11 15.91 0.85 8.95
CA GLU A 11 15.41 -0.23 9.80
C GLU A 11 14.11 -0.82 9.23
N TYR A 12 13.20 0.05 8.79
CA TYR A 12 11.99 -0.37 8.08
C TYR A 12 12.32 -1.23 6.86
N ASP A 13 13.25 -0.77 6.02
CA ASP A 13 13.58 -1.43 4.77
C ASP A 13 14.35 -2.75 4.97
N ARG A 14 15.22 -2.82 5.99
CA ARG A 14 15.97 -4.03 6.35
C ARG A 14 15.07 -5.21 6.70
N TRP A 15 13.88 -4.95 7.25
CA TRP A 15 12.93 -6.01 7.56
C TRP A 15 12.64 -6.91 6.34
N PHE A 16 12.57 -6.33 5.13
CA PHE A 16 12.31 -7.08 3.89
C PHE A 16 13.49 -7.96 3.46
N GLU A 17 14.71 -7.63 3.87
CA GLU A 17 15.92 -8.44 3.64
C GLU A 17 16.03 -9.59 4.63
N GLU A 18 15.63 -9.34 5.88
CA GLU A 18 15.63 -10.34 6.94
C GLU A 18 14.46 -11.34 6.81
N HIS A 19 13.38 -10.97 6.11
CA HIS A 19 12.15 -11.76 5.97
C HIS A 19 11.77 -11.98 4.49
N PRO A 20 12.66 -12.56 3.67
CA PRO A 20 12.45 -12.66 2.22
C PRO A 20 11.37 -13.69 1.85
N ALA A 21 11.04 -14.65 2.74
CA ALA A 21 9.97 -15.61 2.49
C ALA A 21 8.59 -14.95 2.67
N GLU A 22 8.42 -14.19 3.75
CA GLU A 22 7.22 -13.43 4.06
C GLU A 22 6.96 -12.37 2.99
N PHE A 23 7.98 -11.58 2.64
CA PHE A 23 7.86 -10.59 1.57
C PHE A 23 7.47 -11.23 0.24
N ARG A 24 8.10 -12.35 -0.17
CA ARG A 24 7.75 -13.04 -1.42
C ARG A 24 6.31 -13.58 -1.40
N ALA A 25 5.83 -14.07 -0.27
CA ALA A 25 4.46 -14.55 -0.13
C ALA A 25 3.44 -13.41 -0.25
N GLU A 26 3.68 -12.27 0.40
CA GLU A 26 2.86 -11.07 0.28
C GLU A 26 2.88 -10.52 -1.15
N LEU A 27 4.08 -10.38 -1.75
CA LEU A 27 4.31 -9.92 -3.11
C LEU A 27 3.59 -10.79 -4.14
N ALA A 28 3.64 -12.11 -4.02
CA ALA A 28 2.96 -13.02 -4.94
C ALA A 28 1.44 -12.83 -4.94
N ARG A 29 0.86 -12.51 -3.78
CA ARG A 29 -0.58 -12.26 -3.65
C ARG A 29 -0.99 -10.93 -4.23
N VAL A 30 -0.20 -9.88 -4.02
CA VAL A 30 -0.40 -8.59 -4.68
C VAL A 30 -0.26 -8.74 -6.20
N ARG A 31 0.79 -9.42 -6.67
CA ARG A 31 1.03 -9.66 -8.11
C ARG A 31 -0.11 -10.38 -8.80
N ARG A 32 -0.77 -11.32 -8.12
CA ARG A 32 -1.92 -12.07 -8.66
C ARG A 32 -3.11 -11.15 -8.97
N MET A 33 -3.30 -10.11 -8.19
CA MET A 33 -4.45 -9.19 -8.31
C MET A 33 -4.14 -7.92 -9.09
N LEU A 34 -2.86 -7.55 -9.20
CA LEU A 34 -2.43 -6.36 -9.93
C LEU A 34 -2.37 -6.67 -11.43
N PRO A 35 -3.15 -5.98 -12.28
CA PRO A 35 -2.96 -6.05 -13.73
C PRO A 35 -1.53 -5.67 -14.10
N ALA A 36 -1.05 -6.12 -15.27
CA ALA A 36 0.28 -5.77 -15.75
C ALA A 36 0.50 -4.24 -15.67
N PRO A 37 1.48 -3.76 -14.89
CA PRO A 37 1.67 -2.33 -14.70
C PRO A 37 1.93 -1.62 -16.03
N GLY A 38 1.19 -0.55 -16.27
CA GLY A 38 1.40 0.36 -17.38
C GLY A 38 2.27 1.56 -16.98
N PRO A 39 2.62 2.44 -17.93
CA PRO A 39 3.48 3.60 -17.69
C PRO A 39 2.97 4.59 -16.63
N ARG A 40 1.66 4.54 -16.31
CA ARG A 40 1.00 5.41 -15.33
C ARG A 40 0.45 4.65 -14.12
N THR A 41 0.80 3.38 -13.95
CA THR A 41 0.47 2.65 -12.72
C THR A 41 1.26 3.26 -11.57
N VAL A 42 0.61 3.47 -10.44
CA VAL A 42 1.20 4.17 -9.29
C VAL A 42 1.05 3.36 -8.01
N GLU A 43 2.10 3.32 -7.20
CA GLU A 43 2.03 2.90 -5.80
C GLU A 43 1.88 4.12 -4.90
N VAL A 44 0.76 4.23 -4.18
CA VAL A 44 0.53 5.27 -3.17
C VAL A 44 1.06 4.74 -1.84
N GLY A 45 1.88 5.54 -1.16
CA GLY A 45 2.67 5.11 0.01
C GLY A 45 3.75 4.09 -0.39
N ALA A 46 4.51 4.41 -1.44
CA ALA A 46 5.49 3.49 -2.03
C ALA A 46 6.62 3.08 -1.07
N GLY A 47 6.81 3.83 0.02
CA GLY A 47 7.86 3.59 0.99
C GLY A 47 9.22 3.52 0.31
N SER A 48 9.99 2.48 0.60
CA SER A 48 11.31 2.25 0.01
C SER A 48 11.24 1.63 -1.40
N GLY A 49 10.05 1.48 -1.98
CA GLY A 49 9.85 0.97 -3.35
C GLY A 49 9.95 -0.54 -3.47
N ARG A 50 9.87 -1.30 -2.37
CA ARG A 50 9.99 -2.77 -2.35
C ARG A 50 8.96 -3.45 -3.25
N PHE A 51 7.70 -3.05 -3.14
CA PHE A 51 6.62 -3.61 -3.96
C PHE A 51 6.65 -3.01 -5.36
N ALA A 52 6.72 -1.68 -5.51
CA ALA A 52 6.77 -1.04 -6.82
C ALA A 52 7.88 -1.62 -7.72
N ALA A 53 9.12 -1.68 -7.25
CA ALA A 53 10.24 -2.19 -8.06
C ALA A 53 10.06 -3.66 -8.45
N ALA A 54 9.62 -4.51 -7.51
CA ALA A 54 9.45 -5.94 -7.76
C ALA A 54 8.25 -6.26 -8.67
N LEU A 55 7.25 -5.38 -8.70
CA LEU A 55 6.06 -5.50 -9.56
C LEU A 55 6.23 -4.80 -10.91
N GLY A 56 7.23 -3.92 -11.06
CA GLY A 56 7.40 -3.08 -12.24
C GLY A 56 6.46 -1.87 -12.28
N VAL A 57 5.99 -1.40 -11.11
CA VAL A 57 5.21 -0.17 -11.01
C VAL A 57 6.18 1.02 -11.11
N PRO A 58 6.03 1.88 -12.13
CA PRO A 58 7.05 2.89 -12.43
C PRO A 58 7.00 4.11 -11.51
N LEU A 59 5.84 4.43 -10.92
CA LEU A 59 5.61 5.65 -10.16
C LEU A 59 5.22 5.34 -8.71
N GLY A 60 5.78 6.10 -7.76
CA GLY A 60 5.46 6.06 -6.35
C GLY A 60 5.07 7.44 -5.79
N ILE A 61 4.06 7.49 -4.92
CA ILE A 61 3.75 8.66 -4.09
C ILE A 61 4.19 8.37 -2.66
N GLU A 62 5.13 9.15 -2.12
CA GLU A 62 5.69 8.88 -0.79
C GLU A 62 5.97 10.18 -0.01
N PRO A 63 5.42 10.36 1.20
CA PRO A 63 5.68 11.55 2.02
C PRO A 63 7.11 11.59 2.61
N SER A 64 7.67 10.43 2.99
CA SER A 64 9.01 10.29 3.59
C SER A 64 10.10 10.52 2.54
N ARG A 65 10.95 11.50 2.80
CA ARG A 65 12.10 11.81 1.93
C ARG A 65 13.10 10.66 1.97
N ALA A 66 13.37 10.09 3.14
CA ALA A 66 14.30 8.98 3.30
C ALA A 66 13.85 7.74 2.51
N LEU A 67 12.61 7.29 2.71
CA LEU A 67 12.08 6.13 1.98
C LEU A 67 11.98 6.40 0.47
N GLY A 68 11.48 7.56 0.08
CA GLY A 68 11.40 7.94 -1.33
C GLY A 68 12.76 8.03 -2.04
N ARG A 69 13.88 8.28 -1.33
CA ARG A 69 15.23 8.16 -1.92
C ARG A 69 15.58 6.71 -2.23
N MET A 70 15.33 5.80 -1.28
CA MET A 70 15.58 4.36 -1.46
C MET A 70 14.73 3.77 -2.60
N ALA A 71 13.49 4.23 -2.77
CA ALA A 71 12.64 3.83 -3.89
C ALA A 71 13.23 4.26 -5.25
N ARG A 72 13.78 5.49 -5.33
CA ARG A 72 14.46 5.97 -6.56
C ARG A 72 15.72 5.17 -6.87
N GLU A 73 16.49 4.78 -5.86
CA GLU A 73 17.66 3.90 -6.03
C GLU A 73 17.27 2.52 -6.59
N ARG A 74 16.02 2.10 -6.41
CA ARG A 74 15.43 0.87 -6.99
C ARG A 74 14.77 1.08 -8.36
N GLY A 75 14.91 2.26 -8.95
CA GLY A 75 14.38 2.58 -10.28
C GLY A 75 12.90 3.01 -10.29
N VAL A 76 12.30 3.31 -9.14
CA VAL A 76 10.93 3.85 -9.05
C VAL A 76 10.98 5.37 -9.11
N GLU A 77 10.26 5.99 -10.04
CA GLU A 77 10.06 7.44 -10.01
C GLU A 77 9.22 7.79 -8.78
N VAL A 78 9.64 8.76 -7.98
CA VAL A 78 8.90 9.14 -6.77
C VAL A 78 8.51 10.61 -6.81
N VAL A 79 7.22 10.86 -6.60
CA VAL A 79 6.68 12.19 -6.33
C VAL A 79 6.36 12.28 -4.85
N ARG A 80 6.82 13.35 -4.20
CA ARG A 80 6.50 13.56 -2.79
C ARG A 80 5.04 14.01 -2.67
N GLY A 81 4.24 13.25 -1.93
CA GLY A 81 2.82 13.51 -1.77
C GLY A 81 2.21 12.67 -0.66
N ARG A 82 0.94 12.90 -0.39
CA ARG A 82 0.18 12.18 0.64
C ARG A 82 -1.00 11.47 -0.01
N ALA A 83 -1.42 10.35 0.55
CA ALA A 83 -2.52 9.56 0.00
C ALA A 83 -3.84 10.35 -0.02
N GLU A 84 -4.04 11.24 0.95
CA GLU A 84 -5.24 12.06 1.13
C GLU A 84 -5.36 13.21 0.10
N ALA A 85 -4.29 13.51 -0.65
CA ALA A 85 -4.24 14.53 -1.70
C ALA A 85 -3.14 14.19 -2.72
N LEU A 86 -3.48 13.35 -3.70
CA LEU A 86 -2.55 12.85 -4.71
C LEU A 86 -2.23 13.94 -5.75
N PRO A 87 -0.94 14.22 -6.02
CA PRO A 87 -0.51 15.20 -7.03
C PRO A 87 -0.62 14.63 -8.45
N LEU A 88 -1.74 14.00 -8.78
CA LEU A 88 -2.03 13.33 -10.04
C LEU A 88 -3.36 13.83 -10.61
N ARG A 89 -3.50 13.79 -11.93
CA ARG A 89 -4.73 14.20 -12.62
C ARG A 89 -5.81 13.13 -12.50
N ASP A 90 -7.06 13.57 -12.49
CA ASP A 90 -8.25 12.72 -12.51
C ASP A 90 -8.21 11.75 -13.69
N GLY A 91 -8.58 10.49 -13.46
CA GLY A 91 -8.81 9.53 -14.52
C GLY A 91 -7.60 9.18 -15.40
N THR A 92 -6.39 9.20 -14.84
CA THR A 92 -5.14 8.99 -15.61
C THR A 92 -4.38 7.71 -15.29
N CYS A 93 -4.71 7.07 -14.16
CA CYS A 93 -3.99 5.90 -13.68
C CYS A 93 -4.74 4.61 -14.08
N PRO A 94 -4.15 3.72 -14.89
CA PRO A 94 -4.73 2.40 -15.20
C PRO A 94 -4.74 1.47 -13.99
N GLY A 95 -3.83 1.69 -13.03
CA GLY A 95 -3.80 0.96 -11.78
C GLY A 95 -3.24 1.79 -10.63
N VAL A 96 -3.79 1.57 -9.45
CA VAL A 96 -3.31 2.14 -8.18
C VAL A 96 -3.00 0.98 -7.24
N LEU A 97 -1.83 1.00 -6.62
CA LEU A 97 -1.41 0.04 -5.61
C LEU A 97 -1.31 0.75 -4.25
N MET A 98 -1.84 0.13 -3.21
CA MET A 98 -1.67 0.56 -1.81
C MET A 98 -1.32 -0.66 -0.95
N VAL A 99 -0.10 -0.75 -0.44
CA VAL A 99 0.33 -1.88 0.40
C VAL A 99 0.56 -1.42 1.84
N THR A 100 -0.27 -1.89 2.76
CA THR A 100 -0.29 -1.57 4.20
C THR A 100 -0.46 -0.09 4.57
N VAL A 101 -0.64 0.79 3.59
CA VAL A 101 -0.86 2.24 3.79
C VAL A 101 -2.10 2.55 4.61
N ILE A 102 -3.21 1.85 4.35
CA ILE A 102 -4.49 2.11 5.03
C ILE A 102 -4.36 2.00 6.55
N CYS A 103 -3.43 1.18 7.04
CA CYS A 103 -3.16 0.99 8.45
C CYS A 103 -2.55 2.21 9.14
N PHE A 104 -1.99 3.16 8.39
CA PHE A 104 -1.29 4.33 8.92
C PHE A 104 -2.04 5.64 8.66
N LEU A 105 -3.24 5.57 8.07
CA LEU A 105 -4.08 6.74 7.83
C LEU A 105 -4.94 7.04 9.06
N GLY A 106 -5.02 8.32 9.45
CA GLY A 106 -5.94 8.76 10.50
C GLY A 106 -7.41 8.58 10.09
N ASP A 107 -7.73 9.00 8.87
CA ASP A 107 -8.99 8.72 8.16
C ASP A 107 -8.67 8.14 6.78
N PRO A 108 -9.07 6.89 6.47
CA PRO A 108 -8.83 6.29 5.16
C PRO A 108 -9.72 6.87 4.06
N ALA A 109 -10.85 7.50 4.39
CA ALA A 109 -11.84 7.90 3.39
C ALA A 109 -11.31 8.91 2.34
N PRO A 110 -10.56 9.98 2.71
CA PRO A 110 -9.93 10.87 1.75
C PRO A 110 -8.98 10.15 0.79
N ALA A 111 -8.15 9.24 1.30
CA ALA A 111 -7.19 8.51 0.48
C ALA A 111 -7.87 7.57 -0.53
N LEU A 112 -8.93 6.87 -0.12
CA LEU A 112 -9.70 6.02 -1.02
C LEU A 112 -10.44 6.84 -2.10
N ARG A 113 -10.96 8.02 -1.75
CA ARG A 113 -11.55 8.95 -2.73
C ARG A 113 -10.52 9.45 -3.73
N GLU A 114 -9.32 9.77 -3.29
CA GLU A 114 -8.22 10.16 -4.17
C GLU A 114 -7.78 9.00 -5.10
N ALA A 115 -7.64 7.79 -4.56
CA ALA A 115 -7.36 6.60 -5.36
C ALA A 115 -8.44 6.41 -6.45
N ARG A 116 -9.72 6.54 -6.09
CA ARG A 116 -10.83 6.54 -7.05
C ARG A 116 -10.72 7.68 -8.08
N ARG A 117 -10.37 8.89 -7.65
CA ARG A 117 -10.30 10.08 -8.52
C ARG A 117 -9.25 9.90 -9.61
N VAL A 118 -8.06 9.41 -9.26
CA VAL A 118 -6.94 9.27 -10.19
C VAL A 118 -7.09 8.05 -11.10
N LEU A 119 -7.82 7.02 -10.68
CA LEU A 119 -8.11 5.84 -11.50
C LEU A 119 -8.89 6.22 -12.77
N GLU A 120 -8.43 5.75 -13.93
CA GLU A 120 -9.19 5.86 -15.18
C GLU A 120 -10.44 4.94 -15.18
N PRO A 121 -11.42 5.18 -16.07
CA PRO A 121 -12.52 4.23 -16.26
C PRO A 121 -11.98 2.83 -16.61
N GLY A 122 -12.41 1.80 -15.88
CA GLY A 122 -11.90 0.44 -16.02
C GLY A 122 -10.58 0.15 -15.29
N GLY A 123 -9.94 1.17 -14.70
CA GLY A 123 -8.73 1.00 -13.89
C GLY A 123 -9.00 0.28 -12.56
N ILE A 124 -7.95 -0.34 -12.01
CA ILE A 124 -8.03 -1.20 -10.82
C ILE A 124 -7.20 -0.62 -9.66
N LEU A 125 -7.82 -0.52 -8.48
CA LEU A 125 -7.11 -0.39 -7.21
C LEU A 125 -6.79 -1.78 -6.67
N VAL A 126 -5.53 -2.04 -6.34
CA VAL A 126 -5.13 -3.16 -5.48
C VAL A 126 -4.74 -2.63 -4.12
N LEU A 127 -5.49 -3.01 -3.09
CA LEU A 127 -5.29 -2.59 -1.72
C LEU A 127 -4.96 -3.81 -0.86
N ALA A 128 -3.75 -3.82 -0.30
CA ALA A 128 -3.28 -4.85 0.59
C ALA A 128 -3.05 -4.32 2.01
N PHE A 129 -3.35 -5.11 3.03
CA PHE A 129 -3.28 -4.68 4.44
C PHE A 129 -3.16 -5.86 5.40
N ILE A 130 -2.79 -5.58 6.65
CA ILE A 130 -2.70 -6.60 7.70
C ILE A 130 -4.08 -6.76 8.35
N GLU A 131 -4.55 -8.00 8.42
CA GLU A 131 -5.87 -8.30 9.00
C GLU A 131 -5.86 -8.21 10.53
N ARG A 132 -6.90 -7.56 11.07
CA ARG A 132 -7.18 -7.49 12.50
C ARG A 132 -7.36 -8.89 13.09
N GLY A 133 -6.66 -9.19 14.17
CA GLY A 133 -6.62 -10.51 14.80
C GLY A 133 -5.95 -11.56 13.90
N GLY A 134 -5.22 -11.16 12.86
CA GLY A 134 -4.53 -12.07 11.96
C GLY A 134 -3.25 -12.66 12.57
N ALA A 135 -2.72 -13.71 11.94
CA ALA A 135 -1.44 -14.31 12.33
C ALA A 135 -0.28 -13.31 12.23
N ILE A 136 -0.31 -12.44 11.21
CA ILE A 136 0.72 -11.42 10.97
C ILE A 136 0.68 -10.31 12.03
N GLU A 137 -0.50 -9.81 12.39
CA GLU A 137 -0.64 -8.85 13.49
C GLU A 137 -0.04 -9.44 14.79
N ARG A 138 -0.44 -10.66 15.16
CA ARG A 138 0.09 -11.33 16.37
C ARG A 138 1.59 -11.52 16.32
N MET A 139 2.12 -11.96 15.18
CA MET A 139 3.55 -12.17 14.99
C MET A 139 4.33 -10.86 15.13
N TYR A 140 3.87 -9.79 14.49
CA TYR A 140 4.55 -8.50 14.59
C TYR A 140 4.39 -7.85 15.96
N ALA A 141 3.25 -8.05 16.63
CA ALA A 141 3.08 -7.66 18.02
C ALA A 141 4.06 -8.40 18.95
N ALA A 142 4.65 -9.54 18.57
CA ALA A 142 5.64 -10.24 19.38
C ALA A 142 7.10 -9.80 19.10
N ARG A 143 7.38 -8.96 18.09
CA ARG A 143 8.76 -8.63 17.63
C ARG A 143 9.09 -7.14 17.76
N GLU A 144 10.24 -6.81 18.37
CA GLU A 144 10.61 -5.42 18.70
C GLU A 144 10.78 -4.47 17.49
N GLY A 145 11.35 -4.93 16.36
CA GLY A 145 11.59 -4.05 15.20
C GLY A 145 10.31 -3.51 14.55
N LYS A 146 9.35 -4.40 14.23
CA LYS A 146 8.05 -4.00 13.66
C LYS A 146 7.15 -3.30 14.67
N ARG A 147 7.31 -3.54 15.98
CA ARG A 147 6.54 -2.84 17.03
C ARG A 147 6.64 -1.32 16.93
N ARG A 148 7.81 -0.76 16.59
CA ARG A 148 7.97 0.69 16.46
C ARG A 148 7.02 1.27 15.42
N PHE A 149 7.02 0.69 14.22
CA PHE A 149 6.19 1.15 13.11
C PHE A 149 4.70 0.82 13.35
N LEU A 150 4.40 -0.37 13.84
CA LEU A 150 3.01 -0.84 14.01
C LEU A 150 2.32 -0.34 15.27
N SER A 151 3.05 0.25 16.23
CA SER A 151 2.45 0.85 17.43
C SER A 151 1.38 1.91 17.12
N ARG A 152 1.47 2.53 15.93
CA ARG A 152 0.52 3.53 15.41
C ARG A 152 -0.43 2.98 14.34
N ALA A 153 -0.35 1.68 14.03
CA ALA A 153 -1.16 1.07 13.00
C ALA A 153 -2.58 0.78 13.50
N ARG A 154 -3.57 1.04 12.65
CA ARG A 154 -4.91 0.51 12.77
C ARG A 154 -5.06 -0.70 11.86
N PHE A 155 -5.43 -1.84 12.43
CA PHE A 155 -5.75 -3.04 11.67
C PHE A 155 -7.21 -3.03 11.26
N TYR A 156 -7.55 -3.77 10.20
CA TYR A 156 -8.91 -3.83 9.65
C TYR A 156 -9.26 -5.27 9.28
N SER A 157 -10.55 -5.60 9.24
CA SER A 157 -11.02 -6.81 8.55
C SER A 157 -11.25 -6.56 7.04
N ALA A 158 -11.32 -7.63 6.27
CA ALA A 158 -11.75 -7.57 4.86
C ALA A 158 -13.09 -6.85 4.64
N ASP A 159 -14.06 -7.06 5.54
CA ASP A 159 -15.38 -6.45 5.46
C ASP A 159 -15.34 -4.95 5.76
N GLU A 160 -14.56 -4.52 6.77
CA GLU A 160 -14.38 -3.10 7.09
C GLU A 160 -13.79 -2.35 5.90
N VAL A 161 -12.73 -2.88 5.28
CA VAL A 161 -12.11 -2.24 4.11
C VAL A 161 -13.04 -2.28 2.89
N SER A 162 -13.77 -3.38 2.68
CA SER A 162 -14.76 -3.47 1.59
C SER A 162 -15.89 -2.45 1.75
N ALA A 163 -16.34 -2.18 2.97
CA ALA A 163 -17.32 -1.13 3.22
C ALA A 163 -16.76 0.27 2.93
N LEU A 164 -15.54 0.56 3.40
CA LEU A 164 -14.85 1.83 3.12
C LEU A 164 -14.65 2.07 1.62
N LEU A 165 -14.28 1.04 0.85
CA LEU A 165 -14.17 1.11 -0.61
C LEU A 165 -15.51 1.52 -1.25
N ARG A 166 -16.62 0.88 -0.85
CA ARG A 166 -17.96 1.23 -1.37
C ARG A 166 -18.35 2.66 -1.06
N THR A 167 -18.11 3.13 0.17
CA THR A 167 -18.35 4.54 0.54
C THR A 167 -17.50 5.51 -0.28
N ALA A 168 -16.32 5.11 -0.74
CA ALA A 168 -15.45 5.91 -1.60
C ALA A 168 -15.80 5.82 -3.10
N GLY A 169 -16.86 5.08 -3.48
CA GLY A 169 -17.25 4.88 -4.89
C GLY A 169 -16.39 3.84 -5.63
N LEU A 170 -15.81 2.90 -4.89
CA LEU A 170 -15.09 1.75 -5.43
C LEU A 170 -15.85 0.46 -5.11
N VAL A 171 -15.87 -0.47 -6.06
CA VAL A 171 -16.54 -1.77 -5.92
C VAL A 171 -15.48 -2.86 -5.79
N PRO A 172 -15.42 -3.62 -4.68
CA PRO A 172 -14.58 -4.80 -4.58
C PRO A 172 -14.94 -5.82 -5.66
N LEU A 173 -13.96 -6.26 -6.42
CA LEU A 173 -14.08 -7.24 -7.51
C LEU A 173 -13.56 -8.61 -7.09
N GLU A 174 -12.44 -8.63 -6.35
CA GLU A 174 -11.86 -9.85 -5.77
C GLU A 174 -11.32 -9.56 -4.38
N VAL A 175 -11.48 -10.51 -3.45
CA VAL A 175 -11.00 -10.42 -2.06
C VAL A 175 -10.25 -11.71 -1.71
N ASP A 176 -9.04 -11.56 -1.18
CA ASP A 176 -8.21 -12.65 -0.66
C ASP A 176 -7.77 -12.32 0.77
N ALA A 177 -8.50 -12.88 1.75
CA ALA A 177 -8.31 -12.63 3.19
C ALA A 177 -7.58 -13.77 3.92
N ARG A 178 -6.55 -14.35 3.28
CA ARG A 178 -5.81 -15.51 3.84
C ARG A 178 -4.56 -15.09 4.62
N GLY A 179 -4.20 -15.88 5.64
CA GLY A 179 -2.88 -15.80 6.29
C GLY A 179 -2.60 -14.51 7.07
N GLY A 180 -3.61 -13.68 7.38
CA GLY A 180 -3.45 -12.42 8.11
C GLY A 180 -2.94 -11.24 7.28
N PHE A 181 -2.82 -11.42 5.96
CA PHE A 181 -2.59 -10.34 4.99
C PHE A 181 -3.76 -10.37 4.01
N CYS A 182 -4.48 -9.27 3.88
CA CYS A 182 -5.60 -9.18 2.96
C CYS A 182 -5.17 -8.47 1.69
N VAL A 183 -5.71 -8.90 0.55
CA VAL A 183 -5.56 -8.19 -0.73
C VAL A 183 -6.96 -8.06 -1.35
N ILE A 184 -7.33 -6.86 -1.75
CA ILE A 184 -8.59 -6.55 -2.41
C ILE A 184 -8.30 -5.84 -3.73
N ALA A 185 -8.82 -6.38 -4.83
CA ALA A 185 -8.91 -5.68 -6.11
C ALA A 185 -10.27 -4.97 -6.18
N ALA A 186 -10.29 -3.69 -6.55
CA ALA A 186 -11.51 -2.89 -6.66
C ALA A 186 -11.51 -2.01 -7.92
N GLY A 187 -12.66 -1.89 -8.56
CA GLY A 187 -12.89 -0.99 -9.70
C GLY A 187 -13.70 0.24 -9.31
N ARG A 188 -13.80 1.22 -10.21
CA ARG A 188 -14.74 2.34 -10.05
C ARG A 188 -16.18 1.85 -10.20
N ALA A 189 -17.07 2.33 -9.32
CA ALA A 189 -18.52 2.18 -9.49
C ALA A 189 -19.04 2.98 -10.69
#